data_AF-A0A519YMM6-F1
#
_entry.id   AF-A0A519YMM6-F1
#
_cell.length_a   1.000
_cell.length_b   1.000
_cell.length_c   1.000
_cell.angle_alpha   90.00
_cell.angle_beta   90.00
_cell.angle_gamma   90.00
#
_symmetry.space_group_name_H-M   'P 1'
#
loop_
_entity.id
_entity.type
_entity.pdbx_description
1 polymer ?
#
loop_
_entity_poly.entity_id
_entity_poly.type
_entity_poly.pdbx_seq_one_letter_code
_entity_poly.pdbx_strand_id
1 'polypeptide(L)'
;MPDSTTSSRYARALAWLDRYLIRPLYTPRVRRLILQSLPFWIASLLTGVAAVGYEKAFAWAEQVSFSWLSRVPLQAFGLVPVAFLASWALVYYLAPAARGSGIPQVMAGIDLSTPTRHRYTGYLLSVRVVTVKVLSSTTLLSTFTVT
;
A
#
# COMPACT_ATOMS: atom_id res chain seq x y z
N MET A 1 30.06 -49.72 29.76
CA MET A 1 28.88 -48.95 29.30
C MET A 1 29.44 -47.61 28.84
N PRO A 2 29.37 -47.25 27.54
CA PRO A 2 30.33 -46.30 26.98
C PRO A 2 29.94 -44.84 27.29
N ASP A 3 30.87 -44.14 27.94
CA ASP A 3 30.86 -42.69 28.11
C ASP A 3 31.23 -42.03 26.78
N SER A 4 30.24 -41.61 26.00
CA SER A 4 30.47 -40.78 24.82
C SER A 4 30.57 -39.31 25.22
N THR A 5 31.71 -38.93 25.80
CA THR A 5 32.14 -37.54 25.97
C THR A 5 32.50 -36.91 24.63
N THR A 6 31.52 -36.73 23.74
CA THR A 6 31.68 -35.91 22.54
C THR A 6 31.24 -34.50 22.87
N SER A 7 32.04 -33.80 23.70
CA SER A 7 32.04 -32.33 23.78
C SER A 7 32.60 -31.79 22.47
N SER A 8 31.78 -31.95 21.43
CA SER A 8 32.08 -31.58 20.06
C SER A 8 32.35 -30.07 20.02
N ARG A 9 33.32 -29.64 19.23
CA ARG A 9 33.60 -28.22 18.95
C ARG A 9 32.31 -27.43 18.62
N TYR A 10 31.31 -28.13 18.06
CA TYR A 10 29.95 -27.64 17.88
C TYR A 10 29.27 -27.14 19.16
N ALA A 11 29.32 -27.88 20.27
CA ALA A 11 28.66 -27.47 21.52
C ALA A 11 29.29 -26.19 22.10
N ARG A 12 30.61 -26.02 21.95
CA ARG A 12 31.31 -24.79 22.34
C ARG A 12 31.01 -23.63 21.40
N ALA A 13 30.96 -23.87 20.09
CA ALA A 13 30.58 -22.86 19.10
C ALA A 13 29.14 -22.39 19.31
N LEU A 14 28.21 -23.31 19.57
CA LEU A 14 26.81 -23.00 19.86
C LEU A 14 26.66 -22.20 21.16
N ALA A 15 27.40 -22.57 22.21
CA ALA A 15 27.36 -21.85 23.49
C ALA A 15 27.97 -20.44 23.40
N TRP A 16 28.99 -20.26 22.56
CA TRP A 16 29.55 -18.94 22.26
C TRP A 16 28.57 -18.08 21.46
N LEU A 17 27.95 -18.66 20.43
CA LEU A 17 26.94 -17.99 19.60
C LEU A 17 25.68 -17.62 20.40
N ASP A 18 25.23 -18.50 21.28
CA ASP A 18 24.11 -18.22 22.19
C ASP A 18 24.43 -17.03 23.10
N ARG A 19 25.62 -17.03 23.71
CA ARG A 19 25.99 -16.02 24.70
C ARG A 19 26.24 -14.63 24.10
N TYR A 20 26.89 -14.57 22.93
CA TYR A 20 27.26 -13.31 22.30
C TYR A 20 26.23 -12.78 21.29
N LEU A 21 25.47 -13.67 20.65
CA LEU A 21 24.51 -13.28 19.61
C LEU A 21 23.06 -13.37 20.12
N ILE A 22 22.65 -14.50 20.71
CA ILE A 22 21.25 -14.77 21.02
C ILE A 22 20.79 -14.03 22.29
N ARG A 23 21.57 -14.06 23.37
CA ARG A 23 21.19 -13.42 24.64
C ARG A 23 21.00 -11.90 24.56
N PRO A 24 21.85 -11.12 23.86
CA PRO A 24 21.61 -9.69 23.70
C PRO A 24 20.35 -9.39 22.87
N LEU A 25 20.08 -10.19 21.84
CA LEU A 25 18.88 -10.08 21.00
C LEU A 25 17.60 -10.47 21.75
N TYR A 26 17.69 -11.34 22.76
CA TYR A 26 16.55 -11.75 23.59
C TYR A 26 16.31 -10.86 24.81
N THR A 27 16.82 -9.63 24.81
CA THR A 27 16.52 -8.66 25.87
C THR A 27 15.05 -8.23 25.76
N PRO A 28 14.29 -8.08 26.85
CA PRO A 28 12.89 -7.61 26.82
C PRO A 28 12.70 -6.26 26.10
N ARG A 29 13.74 -5.42 26.03
CA ARG A 29 13.77 -4.19 25.23
C ARG A 29 13.75 -4.46 23.72
N VAL A 30 14.60 -5.38 23.23
CA VAL A 30 14.67 -5.77 21.82
C VAL A 30 13.36 -6.44 21.39
N ARG A 31 12.84 -7.35 22.22
CA ARG A 31 11.53 -7.97 21.97
C ARG A 31 10.42 -6.93 21.83
N ARG A 32 10.39 -5.91 22.70
CA ARG A 32 9.40 -4.83 22.65
C ARG A 32 9.55 -3.98 21.39
N LEU A 33 10.78 -3.63 21.01
CA LEU A 33 11.07 -2.87 19.79
C LEU A 33 10.59 -3.61 18.54
N ILE A 34 10.90 -4.92 18.43
CA ILE A 34 10.46 -5.75 17.31
C ILE A 34 8.92 -5.83 17.26
N LEU A 35 8.27 -6.13 18.39
CA LEU A 35 6.82 -6.21 18.45
C LEU A 35 6.13 -4.88 18.11
N GLN A 36 6.74 -3.75 18.48
CA GLN A 36 6.25 -2.42 18.15
C GLN A 36 6.53 -2.05 16.68
N SER A 37 7.60 -2.55 16.07
CA SER A 37 7.95 -2.28 14.67
C SER A 37 7.21 -3.16 13.67
N LEU A 38 6.74 -4.34 14.08
CA LEU A 38 6.01 -5.28 13.21
C LEU A 38 4.82 -4.65 12.47
N PRO A 39 3.93 -3.87 13.11
CA PRO A 39 2.84 -3.18 12.41
C PRO A 39 3.35 -2.27 11.28
N PHE A 40 4.46 -1.57 11.50
CA PHE A 40 5.06 -0.69 10.50
C PHE A 40 5.66 -1.46 9.33
N TRP A 41 6.27 -2.63 9.59
CA TRP A 41 6.83 -3.48 8.53
C TRP A 41 5.73 -4.08 7.65
N ILE A 42 4.63 -4.51 8.27
CA ILE A 42 3.45 -4.98 7.54
C ILE A 42 2.86 -3.83 6.72
N ALA A 43 2.70 -2.65 7.31
CA ALA A 43 2.18 -1.47 6.61
C ALA A 43 3.06 -1.07 5.42
N SER A 44 4.39 -1.07 5.57
CA SER A 44 5.31 -0.74 4.46
C SER A 44 5.24 -1.76 3.34
N LEU A 45 5.17 -3.06 3.67
CA LEU A 45 5.05 -4.13 2.68
C LEU A 45 3.73 -4.00 1.89
N LEU A 46 2.61 -3.82 2.60
CA LEU A 46 1.30 -3.64 1.98
C LEU A 46 1.26 -2.40 1.10
N THR A 47 1.85 -1.28 1.54
CA THR A 47 1.95 -0.06 0.76
C THR A 47 2.75 -0.27 -0.53
N GLY A 48 3.88 -0.99 -0.45
CA GLY A 48 4.67 -1.33 -1.62
C GLY A 48 3.91 -2.19 -2.63
N VAL A 49 3.22 -3.24 -2.15
CA VAL A 49 2.37 -4.09 -3.01
C VAL A 49 1.25 -3.29 -3.67
N ALA A 50 0.58 -2.42 -2.91
CA ALA A 50 -0.47 -1.56 -3.43
C ALA A 50 0.07 -0.59 -4.50
N ALA A 51 1.27 -0.02 -4.30
CA ALA A 51 1.90 0.88 -5.25
C ALA A 51 2.20 0.19 -6.59
N VAL A 52 2.78 -1.01 -6.55
CA VAL A 52 3.06 -1.80 -7.77
C VAL A 52 1.76 -2.20 -8.47
N GLY A 53 0.74 -2.62 -7.72
CA GLY A 53 -0.58 -2.94 -8.29
C GLY A 53 -1.22 -1.74 -8.99
N TYR A 54 -1.12 -0.55 -8.38
CA TYR A 54 -1.61 0.70 -8.94
C TYR A 54 -0.88 1.09 -10.24
N GLU A 55 0.45 0.99 -10.24
CA GLU A 55 1.28 1.22 -11.43
C GLU A 55 0.86 0.29 -12.59
N LYS A 56 0.66 -1.00 -12.32
CA LYS A 56 0.21 -1.97 -13.33
C LYS A 56 -1.18 -1.64 -13.89
N ALA A 57 -2.12 -1.19 -13.06
CA ALA A 57 -3.44 -0.77 -13.51
C ALA A 57 -3.36 0.46 -14.45
N PHE A 58 -2.45 1.39 -14.15
CA PHE A 58 -2.20 2.56 -15.00
C PHE A 58 -1.57 2.19 -16.32
N ALA A 59 -0.53 1.35 -16.31
CA ALA A 59 0.09 0.85 -17.53
C ALA A 59 -0.92 0.11 -18.43
N TRP A 60 -1.85 -0.65 -17.84
CA TRP A 60 -2.92 -1.29 -18.59
C TRP A 60 -3.90 -0.28 -19.20
N ALA A 61 -4.34 0.73 -18.43
CA ALA A 61 -5.20 1.79 -18.95
C ALA A 61 -4.54 2.56 -20.11
N GLU A 62 -3.24 2.85 -20.00
CA GLU A 62 -2.46 3.48 -21.06
C GLU A 62 -2.42 2.63 -22.34
N GLN A 63 -2.16 1.32 -22.21
CA GLN A 63 -2.21 0.39 -23.34
C GLN A 63 -3.58 0.37 -24.02
N VAL A 64 -4.66 0.37 -23.22
CA VAL A 64 -6.03 0.46 -23.73
C VAL A 64 -6.21 1.76 -24.50
N SER A 65 -5.80 2.90 -23.94
CA SER A 65 -5.86 4.22 -24.57
C SER A 65 -5.17 4.21 -25.94
N PHE A 66 -3.91 3.76 -26.01
CA PHE A 66 -3.18 3.67 -27.27
C PHE A 66 -3.82 2.73 -28.30
N SER A 67 -4.43 1.63 -27.85
CA SER A 67 -5.01 0.63 -28.74
C SER A 67 -6.18 1.15 -29.58
N TRP A 68 -6.99 2.06 -29.04
CA TRP A 68 -8.13 2.64 -29.74
C TRP A 68 -7.81 4.01 -30.34
N LEU A 69 -6.99 4.82 -29.66
CA LEU A 69 -6.64 6.16 -30.12
C LEU A 69 -5.85 6.14 -31.44
N SER A 70 -5.03 5.11 -31.64
CA SER A 70 -4.32 4.85 -32.90
C SER A 70 -5.25 4.54 -34.08
N ARG A 71 -6.47 4.05 -33.81
CA ARG A 71 -7.43 3.67 -34.86
C ARG A 71 -8.40 4.78 -35.20
N VAL A 72 -8.93 5.48 -34.19
CA VAL A 72 -9.97 6.50 -34.38
C VAL A 72 -9.78 7.69 -33.43
N PRO A 73 -8.77 8.55 -33.66
CA PRO A 73 -8.39 9.61 -32.72
C PRO A 73 -9.50 10.65 -32.47
N LEU A 74 -10.36 10.90 -33.47
CA LEU A 74 -11.49 11.82 -33.36
C LEU A 74 -12.50 11.41 -32.27
N GLN A 75 -12.57 10.13 -31.91
CA GLN A 75 -13.46 9.66 -30.83
C GLN A 75 -13.05 10.20 -29.46
N ALA A 76 -11.80 10.66 -29.29
CA ALA A 76 -11.34 11.28 -28.04
C ALA A 76 -12.17 12.48 -27.62
N PHE A 77 -12.65 13.28 -28.58
CA PHE A 77 -13.49 14.45 -28.29
C PHE A 77 -14.81 14.10 -27.58
N GLY A 78 -15.34 12.90 -27.81
CA GLY A 78 -16.53 12.40 -27.10
C GLY A 78 -16.19 11.55 -25.88
N LEU A 79 -15.23 10.63 -26.02
CA LEU A 79 -14.87 9.67 -24.99
C LEU A 79 -14.24 10.33 -23.76
N VAL A 80 -13.34 11.31 -23.96
CA VAL A 80 -12.65 11.96 -22.84
C VAL A 80 -13.61 12.71 -21.91
N PRO A 81 -14.54 13.56 -22.42
CA PRO A 81 -15.55 14.18 -21.56
C PRO A 81 -16.44 13.16 -20.85
N VAL A 82 -16.85 12.09 -21.53
CA VAL A 82 -17.68 11.03 -20.93
C VAL A 82 -16.93 10.29 -19.81
N ALA A 83 -15.67 9.93 -20.03
CA ALA A 83 -14.84 9.28 -19.03
C ALA A 83 -14.51 10.21 -17.86
N PHE A 84 -14.35 11.51 -18.09
CA PHE A 84 -14.25 12.50 -17.03
C PHE A 84 -15.51 12.54 -16.17
N LEU A 85 -16.70 12.60 -16.78
CA LEU A 85 -17.96 12.57 -16.04
C LEU A 85 -18.14 11.25 -15.28
N ALA A 86 -17.76 10.12 -15.86
CA ALA A 86 -17.82 8.81 -15.21
C ALA A 86 -16.86 8.75 -14.01
N SER A 87 -15.61 9.18 -14.18
CA SER A 87 -14.61 9.26 -13.11
C SER A 87 -15.07 10.17 -11.97
N TRP A 88 -15.60 11.35 -12.32
CA TRP A 88 -16.18 12.28 -11.36
C TRP A 88 -17.38 11.66 -10.62
N ALA A 89 -18.29 10.99 -11.33
CA ALA A 89 -19.47 10.38 -10.74
C ALA A 89 -19.11 9.27 -9.75
N LEU A 90 -18.11 8.44 -10.07
CA LEU A 90 -17.58 7.43 -9.15
C LEU A 90 -17.13 8.06 -7.83
N VAL A 91 -16.35 9.14 -7.89
CA VAL A 91 -15.88 9.84 -6.69
C VAL A 91 -17.04 10.56 -5.97
N TYR A 92 -17.92 11.23 -6.70
CA TYR A 92 -18.99 12.04 -6.14
C TYR A 92 -20.02 11.19 -5.39
N TYR A 93 -20.47 10.08 -5.99
CA TYR A 93 -21.52 9.24 -5.42
C TYR A 93 -20.97 8.12 -4.53
N LEU A 94 -19.82 7.53 -4.88
CA LEU A 94 -19.33 6.35 -4.15
C LEU A 94 -18.35 6.71 -3.05
N ALA A 95 -17.44 7.67 -3.21
CA ALA A 95 -16.51 8.01 -2.13
C ALA A 95 -16.06 9.48 -2.19
N PRO A 96 -16.86 10.41 -1.61
CA PRO A 96 -16.51 11.83 -1.58
C PRO A 96 -15.14 12.10 -0.94
N ALA A 97 -14.72 11.26 0.01
CA ALA A 97 -13.41 11.34 0.65
C ALA A 97 -12.24 11.01 -0.29
N ALA A 98 -12.46 10.43 -1.47
CA ALA A 98 -11.42 10.11 -2.45
C ALA A 98 -10.95 11.32 -3.29
N ARG A 99 -11.66 12.46 -3.23
CA ARG A 99 -11.37 13.68 -4.01
C ARG A 99 -9.95 14.22 -3.78
N GLY A 100 -9.39 14.91 -4.77
CA GLY A 100 -8.06 15.54 -4.65
C GLY A 100 -6.91 14.52 -4.54
N SER A 101 -5.74 14.94 -4.04
CA SER A 101 -4.53 14.10 -4.03
C SER A 101 -4.55 12.97 -2.99
N GLY A 102 -5.26 13.12 -1.88
CA GLY A 102 -5.15 12.18 -0.74
C GLY A 102 -4.22 12.69 0.38
N ILE A 103 -3.28 13.59 0.07
CA ILE A 103 -2.28 14.06 1.05
C ILE A 103 -2.96 14.78 2.24
N PRO A 104 -3.89 15.73 2.03
CA PRO A 104 -4.58 16.36 3.15
C PRO A 104 -5.43 15.38 3.96
N GLN A 105 -6.02 14.34 3.33
CA GLN A 105 -6.78 13.31 4.05
C GLN A 105 -5.90 12.46 4.97
N VAL A 106 -4.71 12.08 4.51
CA VAL A 106 -3.76 11.31 5.31
C VAL A 106 -3.26 12.17 6.47
N MET A 107 -2.90 13.43 6.20
CA MET A 107 -2.49 14.39 7.24
C MET A 107 -3.58 14.56 8.31
N ALA A 108 -4.81 14.84 7.89
CA ALA A 108 -5.94 14.94 8.79
C ALA A 108 -6.22 13.63 9.55
N GLY A 109 -5.99 12.47 8.92
CA GLY A 109 -6.12 11.17 9.57
C GLY A 109 -5.14 10.96 10.72
N ILE A 110 -3.90 11.43 10.57
CA ILE A 110 -2.88 11.41 11.63
C ILE A 110 -3.29 12.36 12.76
N ASP A 111 -3.66 13.60 12.43
CA ASP A 111 -4.06 14.61 13.43
C ASP A 111 -5.31 14.18 14.23
N LEU A 112 -6.26 13.48 13.58
CA LEU A 112 -7.51 13.02 14.18
C LEU A 112 -7.41 11.64 14.86
N SER A 113 -6.26 10.97 14.82
CA SER A 113 -6.07 9.62 15.39
C SER A 113 -6.08 9.56 16.92
N THR A 114 -6.28 10.71 17.59
CA THR A 114 -6.50 10.81 19.05
C THR A 114 -7.76 10.01 19.46
N PRO A 115 -7.73 9.23 20.57
CA PRO A 115 -8.77 8.24 20.94
C PRO A 115 -10.21 8.78 21.00
N THR A 116 -10.41 10.08 21.20
CA THR A 116 -11.74 10.71 21.28
C THR A 116 -12.46 10.87 19.92
N ARG A 117 -11.80 10.63 18.76
CA ARG A 117 -12.35 10.92 17.42
C ARG A 117 -12.23 9.78 16.38
N HIS A 118 -12.16 8.52 16.79
CA HIS A 118 -12.01 7.34 15.91
C HIS A 118 -12.98 7.22 14.72
N ARG A 119 -14.20 7.77 14.78
CA ARG A 119 -15.17 7.71 13.65
C ARG A 119 -14.73 8.47 12.39
N TYR A 120 -13.90 9.51 12.53
CA TYR A 120 -13.49 10.34 11.39
C TYR A 120 -12.35 9.71 10.58
N THR A 121 -11.46 8.96 11.24
CA THR A 121 -10.35 8.24 10.59
C THR A 121 -10.87 7.14 9.65
N GLY A 122 -11.91 6.39 10.06
CA GLY A 122 -12.50 5.33 9.23
C GLY A 122 -13.22 5.83 7.97
N TYR A 123 -13.76 7.05 7.99
CA TYR A 123 -14.39 7.66 6.82
C TYR A 123 -13.36 8.12 5.78
N LEU A 124 -12.23 8.67 6.23
CA LEU A 124 -11.19 9.21 5.35
C LEU A 124 -10.28 8.14 4.74
N LEU A 125 -10.05 7.03 5.45
CA LEU A 125 -9.06 6.00 5.11
C LEU A 125 -9.67 4.59 4.96
N SER A 126 -10.89 4.50 4.41
CA SER A 126 -11.54 3.21 4.14
C SER A 126 -11.00 2.52 2.88
N VAL A 127 -11.08 1.18 2.84
CA VAL A 127 -10.80 0.38 1.61
C VAL A 127 -11.65 0.88 0.44
N ARG A 128 -12.89 1.31 0.70
CA ARG A 128 -13.79 1.91 -0.30
C ARG A 128 -13.18 3.14 -0.97
N VAL A 129 -12.52 4.02 -0.20
CA VAL A 129 -11.84 5.20 -0.76
C VAL A 129 -10.71 4.78 -1.69
N VAL A 130 -9.90 3.78 -1.29
CA VAL A 130 -8.82 3.25 -2.13
C VAL A 130 -9.38 2.67 -3.42
N THR A 131 -10.37 1.79 -3.36
CA THR A 131 -10.97 1.17 -4.55
C THR A 131 -11.56 2.20 -5.51
N VAL A 132 -12.35 3.16 -5.00
CA VAL A 132 -12.95 4.21 -5.84
C VAL A 132 -11.87 5.09 -6.45
N LYS A 133 -10.80 5.40 -5.71
CA LYS A 133 -9.70 6.21 -6.21
C LYS A 133 -9.01 5.54 -7.39
N VAL A 134 -8.62 4.26 -7.24
CA VAL A 134 -8.00 3.50 -8.32
C VAL A 134 -8.91 3.44 -9.54
N LEU A 135 -10.17 3.03 -9.36
CA LEU A 135 -11.12 2.91 -10.48
C LEU A 135 -11.33 4.24 -11.20
N SER A 136 -11.60 5.32 -10.46
CA SER A 136 -11.84 6.64 -11.05
C SER A 136 -10.65 7.13 -11.87
N SER A 137 -9.42 6.91 -11.39
CA SER A 137 -8.21 7.32 -12.09
C SER A 137 -7.93 6.45 -13.31
N THR A 138 -8.08 5.12 -13.20
CA THR A 138 -7.91 4.18 -14.31
C THR A 138 -8.93 4.43 -15.43
N THR A 139 -10.21 4.68 -15.10
CA THR A 139 -11.24 5.02 -16.08
C THR A 139 -10.87 6.26 -16.88
N LEU A 140 -10.44 7.33 -16.21
CA LEU A 140 -10.06 8.56 -16.88
C LEU A 140 -8.83 8.34 -17.78
N LEU A 141 -7.78 7.72 -17.24
CA LEU A 141 -6.52 7.48 -17.95
C LEU A 141 -6.71 6.57 -19.17
N SER A 142 -7.64 5.61 -19.12
CA SER A 142 -7.93 4.72 -20.25
C SER A 142 -8.47 5.42 -21.51
N THR A 143 -8.89 6.67 -21.35
CA THR A 143 -9.33 7.53 -22.46
C THR A 143 -8.39 8.69 -22.75
N PHE A 144 -7.40 8.94 -21.87
CA PHE A 144 -6.54 10.10 -21.92
C PHE A 144 -5.06 9.67 -21.92
N THR A 145 -4.43 9.72 -23.09
CA THR A 145 -2.97 9.68 -23.21
C THR A 145 -2.56 10.62 -24.34
N VAL A 146 -1.84 11.68 -23.99
CA VAL A 146 -1.17 12.56 -24.94
C VAL A 146 0.30 12.18 -24.89
N THR A 147 0.82 11.61 -25.98
CA THR A 147 2.26 11.42 -26.23
C THR A 147 2.98 12.75 -26.29
#